data_AF-A0A928YRZ2-F1
#
_entry.id   AF-A0A928YRZ2-F1
#
_cell.length_a   1.000
_cell.length_b   1.000
_cell.length_c   1.000
_cell.angle_alpha   90.00
_cell.angle_beta   90.00
_cell.angle_gamma   90.00
#
_symmetry.space_group_name_H-M   'P 1'
#
loop_
_entity.id
_entity.type
_entity.pdbx_description
1 polymer ?
#
loop_
_entity_poly.entity_id
_entity_poly.type
_entity_poly.pdbx_seq_one_letter_code
_entity_poly.pdbx_strand_id
1 'polypeptide(L)'
;MHSVFKKFFLFIVLFSSLSMLSIESQAQCAMCSLNAENSTIEGNTQGKGLNDGILFLLAMPFIIGAGVGLVWYKYYRKPSKPTNPLL
;
A
#
# COMPACT_ATOMS: atom_id res chain seq x y z
N MET A 1 -6.72 26.81 18.64
CA MET A 1 -5.81 25.78 18.10
C MET A 1 -5.56 24.62 19.07
N HIS A 2 -5.23 24.87 20.35
CA HIS A 2 -4.96 23.81 21.36
C HIS A 2 -6.16 22.85 21.60
N SER A 3 -7.40 23.35 21.58
CA SER A 3 -8.60 22.52 21.77
C SER A 3 -8.91 21.60 20.57
N VAL A 4 -8.58 22.02 19.35
CA VAL A 4 -8.78 21.21 18.13
C VAL A 4 -7.77 20.06 18.09
N PHE A 5 -6.51 20.34 18.44
CA PHE A 5 -5.46 19.32 18.51
C PHE A 5 -5.77 18.25 19.57
N LYS A 6 -6.27 18.65 20.75
CA LYS A 6 -6.69 17.71 21.79
C LYS A 6 -7.87 16.83 21.33
N LYS A 7 -8.86 17.40 20.64
CA LYS A 7 -10.00 16.64 20.09
C LYS A 7 -9.57 15.68 18.97
N PHE A 8 -8.66 16.12 18.10
CA PHE A 8 -8.11 15.31 17.02
C PHE A 8 -7.26 14.15 17.55
N PHE A 9 -6.40 14.42 18.54
CA PHE A 9 -5.62 13.39 19.22
C PHE A 9 -6.51 12.37 19.94
N LEU A 10 -7.54 12.84 20.66
CA LEU A 10 -8.49 11.98 21.36
C LEU A 10 -9.31 11.11 20.38
N PHE A 11 -9.69 11.68 19.23
CA PHE A 11 -10.34 10.94 18.15
C PHE A 11 -9.45 9.83 17.58
N ILE A 12 -8.17 10.12 17.32
CA ILE A 12 -7.21 9.12 16.83
C ILE A 12 -7.00 7.99 17.85
N VAL A 13 -6.83 8.33 19.12
CA VAL A 13 -6.66 7.33 20.20
C VAL A 13 -7.90 6.45 20.32
N LEU A 14 -9.10 7.05 20.27
CA LEU A 14 -10.36 6.31 20.35
C LEU A 14 -10.54 5.37 19.15
N PHE A 15 -10.27 5.86 17.94
CA PHE A 15 -10.35 5.07 16.70
C PHE A 15 -9.37 3.89 16.69
N SER A 16 -8.14 4.13 17.14
CA SER A 16 -7.12 3.08 17.28
C SER A 16 -7.54 2.02 18.31
N SER A 17 -8.10 2.43 19.46
CA SER A 17 -8.56 1.49 20.48
C SER A 17 -9.74 0.62 20.02
N LEU A 18 -10.66 1.17 19.23
CA LEU A 18 -11.77 0.42 18.63
C LEU A 18 -11.29 -0.62 17.61
N SER A 19 -10.17 -0.35 16.93
CA SER A 19 -9.59 -1.24 15.92
C SER A 19 -8.96 -2.51 16.51
N MET A 20 -8.67 -2.50 17.82
CA MET A 20 -8.14 -3.66 18.55
C MET A 20 -9.23 -4.60 19.08
N LEU A 21 -10.52 -4.21 19.00
CA LEU A 21 -11.62 -5.12 19.28
C LEU A 21 -11.74 -6.10 18.11
N SER A 22 -11.07 -7.23 18.25
CA SER A 22 -11.19 -8.37 17.36
C SER A 22 -12.55 -9.04 17.63
N ILE A 23 -13.59 -8.58 16.94
CA ILE A 23 -14.84 -9.33 16.83
C ILE A 23 -14.50 -10.54 15.96
N GLU A 24 -14.84 -11.74 16.41
CA GLU A 24 -14.71 -12.97 15.63
C GLU A 24 -15.56 -12.83 14.35
N SER A 25 -14.93 -12.32 13.30
CA SER A 25 -15.59 -12.00 12.05
C SER A 25 -15.73 -13.27 11.23
N GLN A 26 -16.97 -13.76 11.08
CA GLN A 26 -17.32 -14.58 9.93
C GLN A 26 -16.97 -13.76 8.67
N ALA A 27 -16.01 -14.23 7.87
CA ALA A 27 -15.37 -13.43 6.82
C ALA A 27 -16.38 -12.79 5.86
N GLN A 28 -16.51 -11.45 5.89
CA GLN A 28 -17.41 -10.69 5.01
C GLN A 28 -16.77 -10.27 3.69
N CYS A 29 -15.74 -10.97 3.27
CA CYS A 29 -15.19 -10.84 1.92
C CYS A 29 -15.12 -12.26 1.35
N ALA A 30 -15.79 -12.51 0.22
CA ALA A 30 -15.72 -13.76 -0.54
C ALA A 30 -14.27 -14.24 -0.84
N MET A 31 -13.29 -13.35 -0.67
CA MET A 31 -11.86 -13.60 -0.86
C MET A 31 -11.20 -14.43 0.25
N CYS A 32 -11.62 -14.32 1.52
CA CYS A 32 -10.95 -15.05 2.60
C CYS A 32 -11.28 -16.55 2.57
N SER A 33 -12.52 -16.89 2.20
CA SER A 33 -13.00 -18.29 2.11
C SER A 33 -12.46 -19.01 0.87
N LEU A 34 -12.41 -18.33 -0.28
CA LEU A 34 -11.94 -18.93 -1.54
C LEU A 34 -10.44 -19.29 -1.54
N ASN A 35 -9.60 -18.54 -0.81
CA ASN A 35 -8.15 -18.82 -0.74
C ASN A 35 -7.81 -19.95 0.25
N ALA A 36 -8.62 -20.11 1.31
CA ALA A 36 -8.45 -21.21 2.27
C ALA A 36 -8.92 -22.55 1.67
N GLU A 37 -9.99 -22.55 0.88
CA GLU A 37 -10.65 -23.77 0.37
C GLU A 37 -9.98 -24.36 -0.89
N ASN A 38 -9.38 -23.53 -1.76
CA ASN A 38 -8.74 -24.01 -3.02
C ASN A 38 -7.28 -24.48 -2.90
N SER A 39 -6.61 -24.28 -1.76
CA SER A 39 -5.15 -24.44 -1.67
C SER A 39 -4.67 -25.85 -1.25
N THR A 40 -5.53 -26.75 -0.80
CA THR A 40 -5.09 -28.07 -0.28
C THR A 40 -6.00 -29.25 -0.56
N ILE A 41 -7.20 -29.05 -1.11
CA ILE A 41 -8.14 -30.14 -1.35
C ILE A 41 -7.80 -30.83 -2.69
N GLU A 42 -7.64 -32.17 -2.63
CA GLU A 42 -7.55 -33.09 -3.78
C GLU A 42 -6.33 -32.99 -4.72
N GLY A 43 -5.14 -32.65 -4.21
CA GLY A 43 -3.91 -32.68 -5.03
C GLY A 43 -3.82 -31.55 -6.06
N ASN A 44 -4.65 -30.51 -5.88
CA ASN A 44 -4.72 -29.37 -6.75
C ASN A 44 -3.46 -28.48 -6.65
N THR A 45 -2.75 -28.31 -7.77
CA THR A 45 -1.53 -27.45 -7.85
C THR A 45 -1.84 -25.99 -8.14
N GLN A 46 -3.11 -25.60 -8.20
CA GLN A 46 -3.53 -24.25 -8.60
C GLN A 46 -3.19 -23.16 -7.55
N GLY A 47 -2.88 -23.55 -6.31
CA GLY A 47 -2.27 -22.69 -5.30
C GLY A 47 -0.74 -22.52 -5.43
N LYS A 48 -0.06 -23.31 -6.28
CA LYS A 48 1.37 -23.12 -6.56
C LYS A 48 1.54 -21.85 -7.40
N GLY A 49 2.25 -20.87 -6.85
CA GLY A 49 2.51 -19.59 -7.51
C GLY A 49 1.57 -18.45 -7.09
N LEU A 50 0.60 -18.70 -6.20
CA LEU A 50 -0.22 -17.61 -5.63
C LEU A 50 0.63 -16.60 -4.84
N ASN A 51 1.61 -17.09 -4.08
CA ASN A 51 2.57 -16.22 -3.39
C ASN A 51 3.40 -15.38 -4.37
N ASP A 52 3.78 -15.96 -5.52
CA ASP A 52 4.49 -15.23 -6.58
C ASP A 52 3.60 -14.17 -7.22
N GLY A 53 2.31 -14.45 -7.40
CA GLY A 53 1.31 -13.49 -7.86
C GLY A 53 1.10 -12.32 -6.89
N ILE A 54 1.06 -12.59 -5.59
CA ILE A 54 0.97 -11.56 -4.54
C ILE A 54 2.23 -10.68 -4.55
N LEU A 55 3.42 -11.30 -4.61
CA LEU A 55 4.68 -10.57 -4.70
C LEU A 55 4.78 -9.75 -5.99
N PHE A 56 4.29 -10.27 -7.12
CA PHE A 56 4.22 -9.55 -8.39
C PHE A 56 3.33 -8.30 -8.29
N LEU A 57 2.10 -8.45 -7.77
CA LEU A 57 1.17 -7.34 -7.59
C LEU A 57 1.70 -6.29 -6.59
N LEU A 58 2.39 -6.73 -5.53
CA LEU A 58 3.04 -5.85 -4.56
C LEU A 58 4.23 -5.09 -5.17
N ALA A 59 5.03 -5.74 -6.02
CA ALA A 59 6.21 -5.15 -6.65
C ALA A 59 5.85 -4.16 -7.76
N MET A 60 4.75 -4.41 -8.49
CA MET A 60 4.30 -3.59 -9.63
C MET A 60 4.25 -2.07 -9.35
N PRO A 61 3.62 -1.56 -8.28
CA PRO A 61 3.56 -0.11 -8.03
C PRO A 61 4.94 0.52 -7.79
N PHE A 62 5.88 -0.21 -7.18
CA PHE A 62 7.23 0.30 -6.96
C PHE A 62 8.03 0.36 -8.26
N ILE A 63 7.89 -0.66 -9.12
CA ILE A 63 8.55 -0.69 -10.44
C ILE A 63 8.03 0.47 -11.31
N ILE A 64 6.71 0.66 -11.35
CA ILE A 64 6.09 1.77 -12.09
C ILE A 64 6.56 3.12 -11.54
N GLY A 65 6.52 3.30 -10.21
CA GLY A 65 6.97 4.54 -9.56
C GLY A 65 8.44 4.85 -9.84
N ALA A 66 9.32 3.84 -9.76
CA ALA A 66 10.73 3.99 -10.08
C ALA A 66 10.94 4.35 -11.56
N GLY A 67 10.23 3.71 -12.49
CA GLY A 67 10.29 4.01 -13.91
C GLY A 67 9.88 5.45 -14.22
N VAL A 68 8.74 5.89 -13.68
CA VAL A 68 8.26 7.27 -13.84
C VAL A 68 9.25 8.26 -13.22
N GLY A 69 9.76 7.98 -12.02
CA GLY A 69 10.73 8.83 -11.33
C GLY A 69 12.04 9.00 -12.11
N LEU A 70 12.57 7.91 -12.69
CA LEU A 70 13.78 7.95 -13.52
C LEU A 70 13.57 8.74 -14.80
N VAL A 71 12.44 8.55 -15.50
CA VAL A 71 12.11 9.32 -16.71
C VAL A 71 11.96 10.80 -16.37
N TRP A 72 11.27 11.13 -15.29
CA TRP A 72 11.12 12.51 -14.84
C TRP A 72 12.48 13.15 -14.53
N TYR A 73 13.34 12.46 -13.78
CA TYR A 73 14.66 12.95 -13.41
C TYR A 73 15.55 13.19 -14.63
N LYS A 74 15.52 12.28 -15.62
CA LYS A 74 16.41 12.35 -16.79
C LYS A 74 15.95 13.37 -17.84
N TYR A 75 14.64 13.48 -18.07
CA TYR A 75 14.10 14.25 -19.19
C TYR A 75 13.43 15.56 -18.79
N TYR A 76 12.90 15.65 -17.56
CA TYR A 76 12.08 16.78 -17.14
C TYR A 76 12.75 17.66 -16.07
N ARG A 77 13.84 17.19 -15.45
CA ARG A 77 14.66 18.02 -14.56
C ARG A 77 15.49 19.00 -15.39
N LYS A 78 15.00 20.24 -15.53
CA LYS A 78 15.81 21.33 -16.09
C LYS A 78 16.96 21.63 -15.13
N PRO A 79 18.23 21.63 -15.58
CA PRO A 79 19.31 22.16 -14.76
C PRO A 79 19.01 23.64 -14.52
N SER A 80 18.97 24.05 -13.25
CA SER A 80 18.94 25.46 -12.88
C SER A 80 20.19 26.11 -13.47
N LYS A 81 20.02 26.95 -14.50
CA LYS A 81 21.12 27.81 -14.94
C LYS A 81 21.50 28.68 -13.74
N PRO A 82 22.79 28.79 -13.37
CA PRO A 82 23.18 29.84 -12.45
C PRO A 82 22.87 31.16 -13.15
N THR A 83 21.84 31.86 -12.67
CA THR A 83 21.58 33.23 -13.09
C THR A 83 22.78 34.05 -12.64
N ASN A 84 23.65 34.42 -13.58
CA ASN A 84 24.73 35.36 -13.30
C ASN A 84 24.08 36.72 -13.01
N PRO A 85 24.19 37.29 -11.79
CA PRO A 85 23.51 38.53 -11.44
C PRO A 85 24.14 39.79 -12.06
N LEU A 86 25.19 39.66 -12.87
CA LEU A 86 26.04 40.77 -13.31
C LEU A 86 26.20 40.94 -14.84
N LEU A 87 25.28 40.36 -15.65
CA LEU A 87 25.06 40.75 -17.05
C LEU A 87 23.56 40.92 -17.32
#